data_AF-A0A2W1JQH1-F1
#
_entry.id   AF-A0A2W1JQH1-F1
#
_cell.length_a   1.000
_cell.length_b   1.000
_cell.length_c   1.000
_cell.angle_alpha   90.00
_cell.angle_beta   90.00
_cell.angle_gamma   90.00
#
_symmetry.space_group_name_H-M   'P 1'
#
loop_
_entity.id
_entity.type
_entity.pdbx_description
1 polymer ?
#
loop_
_entity_poly.entity_id
_entity_poly.type
_entity_poly.pdbx_seq_one_letter_code
_entity_poly.pdbx_strand_id
1 'polypeptide(L)'
;MDSFGETSSVNMPRHFFWECLHLNHDSAVRADVSRQNYSVCPRHWYVDATFKCSRCSEKFCFTAAEQKRWYEQLGFYVDSYAKNCPTCRHDDRKMKSLRQEYDRAIASTLQSKDVETKKHMAGVIDELYSYNTDLPVKIHANRKVLGRQITRITTQTDV
;
A
#
# COMPACT_ATOMS: atom_id res chain seq x y z
N MET A 1 -21.99 27.07 -18.87
CA MET A 1 -21.46 26.70 -17.54
C MET A 1 -20.40 25.66 -17.75
N ASP A 2 -19.26 25.79 -17.09
CA ASP A 2 -18.22 24.77 -17.11
C ASP A 2 -18.68 23.60 -16.22
N SER A 3 -18.97 22.45 -16.83
CA SER A 3 -19.44 21.27 -16.12
C SER A 3 -18.25 20.59 -15.45
N PHE A 4 -18.16 20.67 -14.11
CA PHE A 4 -17.12 20.00 -13.32
C PHE A 4 -15.66 20.29 -13.76
N GLY A 5 -15.40 21.48 -14.29
CA GLY A 5 -14.07 21.87 -14.77
C GLY A 5 -13.68 21.23 -16.10
N GLU A 6 -14.64 20.82 -16.93
CA GLU A 6 -14.40 20.31 -18.28
C GLU A 6 -13.50 21.24 -19.11
N THR A 7 -13.65 22.55 -19.01
CA THR A 7 -12.89 23.50 -19.83
C THR A 7 -11.58 23.97 -19.18
N SER A 8 -11.50 23.94 -17.84
CA SER A 8 -10.34 24.44 -17.10
C SER A 8 -10.08 23.64 -15.82
N SER A 9 -8.81 23.33 -15.57
CA SER A 9 -8.37 22.64 -14.34
C SER A 9 -8.64 23.48 -13.07
N VAL A 10 -8.71 24.81 -13.19
CA VAL A 10 -8.99 25.72 -12.07
C VAL A 10 -10.43 25.58 -11.56
N ASN A 11 -11.35 25.16 -12.44
CA ASN A 11 -12.77 25.01 -12.13
C ASN A 11 -13.12 23.59 -11.64
N MET A 12 -12.12 22.75 -11.34
CA MET A 12 -12.38 21.42 -10.80
C MET A 12 -13.14 21.48 -9.47
N PRO A 13 -14.07 20.55 -9.24
CA PRO A 13 -14.78 20.43 -7.97
C PRO A 13 -13.83 20.27 -6.78
N ARG A 14 -14.06 21.04 -5.70
CA ARG A 14 -13.20 20.98 -4.50
C ARG A 14 -13.20 19.62 -3.79
N HIS A 15 -14.29 18.86 -3.87
CA HIS A 15 -14.42 17.57 -3.18
C HIS A 15 -13.40 16.52 -3.69
N PHE A 16 -12.88 16.71 -4.91
CA PHE A 16 -11.80 15.92 -5.47
C PHE A 16 -10.47 16.05 -4.73
N PHE A 17 -10.31 17.09 -3.92
CA PHE A 17 -9.05 17.40 -3.25
C PHE A 17 -9.25 17.60 -1.74
N TRP A 18 -10.09 16.74 -1.13
CA TRP A 18 -10.31 16.73 0.31
C TRP A 18 -8.98 16.64 1.07
N GLU A 19 -8.76 17.50 2.06
CA GLU A 19 -7.50 17.61 2.84
C GLU A 19 -6.23 18.00 2.04
N CYS A 20 -6.37 18.44 0.79
CA CYS A 20 -5.23 18.92 0.02
C CYS A 20 -4.70 20.24 0.59
N LEU A 21 -3.38 20.33 0.73
CA LEU A 21 -2.68 21.52 1.19
C LEU A 21 -2.43 22.52 0.06
N HIS A 22 -2.16 22.02 -1.16
CA HIS A 22 -1.82 22.86 -2.31
C HIS A 22 -2.08 22.12 -3.62
N LEU A 23 -2.67 22.83 -4.58
CA LEU A 23 -2.88 22.36 -5.96
C LEU A 23 -2.03 23.18 -6.92
N ASN A 24 -1.27 22.50 -7.77
CA ASN A 24 -0.48 23.13 -8.81
C ASN A 24 -1.16 22.93 -10.17
N HIS A 25 -1.91 23.92 -10.63
CA HIS A 25 -2.64 23.85 -11.90
C HIS A 25 -1.73 23.90 -13.15
N ASP A 26 -0.47 24.32 -13.02
CA ASP A 26 0.49 24.34 -14.14
C ASP A 26 0.89 22.92 -14.57
N SER A 27 0.72 21.95 -13.67
CA SER A 27 0.96 20.52 -13.93
C SER A 27 -0.26 19.79 -14.54
N ALA A 28 -1.28 20.54 -14.98
CA ALA A 28 -2.53 19.95 -15.43
C ALA A 28 -2.35 18.99 -16.61
N VAL A 29 -2.85 17.76 -16.43
CA VAL A 29 -2.90 16.73 -17.47
C VAL A 29 -4.36 16.40 -17.77
N ARG A 30 -4.70 16.34 -19.07
CA ARG A 30 -6.04 15.94 -19.52
C ARG A 30 -6.30 14.47 -19.20
N ALA A 31 -7.46 14.21 -18.60
CA ALA A 31 -7.93 12.87 -18.29
C ALA A 31 -8.67 12.24 -19.48
N ASP A 32 -8.63 10.91 -19.56
CA ASP A 32 -9.53 10.11 -20.40
C ASP A 32 -10.70 9.62 -19.56
N VAL A 33 -11.81 10.34 -19.64
CA VAL A 33 -13.03 10.07 -18.86
C VAL A 33 -13.61 8.68 -19.16
N SER A 34 -13.43 8.16 -20.38
CA SER A 34 -13.96 6.84 -20.77
C SER A 34 -13.32 5.68 -19.99
N ARG A 35 -12.18 5.95 -19.36
CA ARG A 35 -11.40 4.97 -18.59
C ARG A 35 -11.57 5.11 -17.08
N GLN A 36 -12.34 6.09 -16.63
CA GLN A 36 -12.52 6.37 -15.22
C GLN A 36 -13.66 5.55 -14.61
N ASN A 37 -13.52 5.23 -13.32
CA ASN A 37 -14.60 4.71 -12.50
C ASN A 37 -15.17 5.83 -11.63
N TYR A 38 -16.42 6.23 -11.85
CA TYR A 38 -17.05 7.34 -11.11
C TYR A 38 -18.55 7.12 -10.94
N SER A 39 -19.10 7.65 -9.85
CA SER A 39 -20.52 7.54 -9.52
C SER A 39 -21.34 8.73 -10.02
N VAL A 40 -20.86 9.95 -9.79
CA VAL A 40 -21.61 11.19 -10.07
C VAL A 40 -21.00 11.99 -11.21
N CYS A 41 -19.70 12.32 -11.12
CA CYS A 41 -19.03 13.12 -12.13
C CYS A 41 -17.59 12.63 -12.34
N PRO A 42 -17.10 12.71 -13.59
CA PRO A 42 -15.73 12.37 -13.90
C PRO A 42 -14.76 13.48 -13.50
N ARG A 43 -13.47 13.17 -13.50
CA ARG A 43 -12.40 14.19 -13.45
C ARG A 43 -11.94 14.49 -14.86
N HIS A 44 -12.07 15.73 -15.31
CA HIS A 44 -11.56 16.12 -16.63
C HIS A 44 -10.05 16.42 -16.64
N TRP A 45 -9.48 16.67 -15.47
CA TRP A 45 -8.06 17.01 -15.29
C TRP A 45 -7.47 16.32 -14.08
N TYR A 46 -6.16 16.11 -14.14
CA TYR A 46 -5.33 15.79 -12.98
C TYR A 46 -4.30 16.89 -12.79
N VAL A 47 -4.02 17.24 -11.54
CA VAL A 47 -3.03 18.25 -11.17
C VAL A 47 -2.22 17.74 -10.01
N ASP A 48 -0.95 18.10 -9.91
CA ASP A 48 -0.12 17.84 -8.75
C ASP A 48 -0.79 18.41 -7.50
N ALA A 49 -1.09 17.51 -6.56
CA ALA A 49 -1.81 17.82 -5.34
C ALA A 49 -0.95 17.42 -4.14
N THR A 50 -0.62 18.39 -3.28
CA THR A 50 0.18 18.16 -2.10
C THR A 50 -0.71 17.79 -0.91
N PHE A 51 -0.39 16.69 -0.24
CA PHE A 51 -1.09 16.19 0.95
C PHE A 51 -0.13 16.01 2.11
N LYS A 52 -0.70 15.88 3.31
CA LYS A 52 0.03 15.43 4.50
C LYS A 52 -0.25 13.94 4.71
N CYS A 53 0.80 13.12 4.83
CA CYS A 53 0.66 11.68 5.07
C CYS A 53 -0.01 11.42 6.43
N SER A 54 -1.08 10.63 6.46
CA SER A 54 -1.77 10.34 7.72
C SER A 54 -0.95 9.46 8.68
N ARG A 55 0.03 8.71 8.17
CA ARG A 55 0.90 7.81 8.96
C ARG A 55 2.18 8.49 9.45
N CYS A 56 2.99 9.05 8.55
CA CYS A 56 4.27 9.66 8.92
C CYS A 56 4.23 11.18 9.06
N SER A 57 3.09 11.83 8.81
CA SER A 57 2.93 13.30 8.85
C SER A 57 3.76 14.10 7.83
N GLU A 58 4.58 13.45 7.01
CA GLU A 58 5.35 14.11 5.95
C GLU A 58 4.47 14.60 4.81
N LYS A 59 4.86 15.72 4.21
CA LYS A 59 4.21 16.22 2.99
C LYS A 59 4.62 15.38 1.79
N PHE A 60 3.69 15.11 0.90
CA PHE A 60 3.99 14.42 -0.36
C PHE A 60 3.09 14.93 -1.49
N CYS A 61 3.58 14.81 -2.72
CA CYS A 61 2.81 15.16 -3.92
C CYS A 61 2.15 13.90 -4.49
N PHE A 62 0.83 13.93 -4.66
CA PHE A 62 0.10 13.01 -5.49
C PHE A 62 0.05 13.59 -6.90
N THR A 63 0.99 13.15 -7.75
CA THR A 63 1.24 13.80 -9.03
C THR A 63 0.10 13.57 -10.03
N ALA A 64 -0.03 14.45 -11.01
CA ALA A 64 -1.00 14.31 -12.09
C ALA A 64 -0.83 12.97 -12.85
N ALA A 65 0.43 12.55 -13.07
CA ALA A 65 0.75 11.26 -13.69
C ALA A 65 0.32 10.07 -12.81
N GLU A 66 0.52 10.18 -11.49
CA GLU A 66 0.10 9.13 -10.56
C GLU A 66 -1.43 9.01 -10.51
N GLN A 67 -2.14 10.14 -10.45
CA GLN A 67 -3.59 10.22 -10.53
C GLN A 67 -4.13 9.56 -11.81
N LYS A 68 -3.55 9.89 -12.96
CA LYS A 68 -3.92 9.28 -14.24
C LYS A 68 -3.83 7.75 -14.18
N ARG A 69 -2.72 7.22 -13.65
CA ARG A 69 -2.54 5.77 -13.48
C ARG A 69 -3.57 5.18 -12.53
N TRP A 70 -3.85 5.85 -11.42
CA TRP A 70 -4.83 5.40 -10.42
C TRP A 70 -6.22 5.22 -11.01
N TYR A 71 -6.72 6.25 -11.69
CA TYR A 71 -8.11 6.24 -12.13
C TYR A 71 -8.31 5.52 -13.47
N GLU A 72 -7.36 5.59 -14.40
CA GLU A 72 -7.54 5.06 -15.77
C GLU A 72 -6.91 3.69 -16.01
N GLN A 73 -6.02 3.23 -15.13
CA GLN A 73 -5.34 1.94 -15.27
C GLN A 73 -5.65 0.99 -14.11
N LEU A 74 -5.63 1.50 -12.87
CA LEU A 74 -5.92 0.69 -11.68
C LEU A 74 -7.41 0.64 -11.34
N GLY A 75 -8.23 1.52 -11.92
CA GLY A 75 -9.69 1.52 -11.76
C GLY A 75 -10.18 2.02 -10.40
N PHE A 76 -9.35 2.78 -9.66
CA PHE A 76 -9.82 3.46 -8.45
C PHE A 76 -10.94 4.44 -8.78
N TYR A 77 -11.87 4.63 -7.84
CA TYR A 77 -12.90 5.65 -8.00
C TYR A 77 -12.27 7.05 -8.02
N VAL A 78 -12.77 7.94 -8.88
CA VAL A 78 -12.22 9.30 -9.03
C VAL A 78 -12.34 10.16 -7.77
N ASP A 79 -13.21 9.83 -6.83
CA ASP A 79 -13.34 10.51 -5.54
C ASP A 79 -12.27 10.05 -4.52
N SER A 80 -11.57 8.95 -4.78
CA SER A 80 -10.47 8.46 -3.96
C SER A 80 -9.27 9.40 -4.04
N TYR A 81 -8.47 9.49 -2.97
CA TYR A 81 -7.22 10.25 -2.96
C TYR A 81 -6.14 9.51 -2.16
N ALA A 82 -4.88 9.89 -2.39
CA ALA A 82 -3.77 9.33 -1.63
C ALA A 82 -3.77 9.91 -0.20
N LYS A 83 -4.16 9.09 0.79
CA LYS A 83 -4.10 9.44 2.22
C LYS A 83 -2.70 9.27 2.83
N ASN A 84 -1.91 8.36 2.26
CA ASN A 84 -0.56 8.01 2.70
C ASN A 84 0.46 8.30 1.59
N CYS A 85 1.67 8.69 1.98
CA CYS A 85 2.77 8.93 1.03
C CYS A 85 3.15 7.63 0.27
N PRO A 86 3.88 7.72 -0.87
CA PRO A 86 4.31 6.55 -1.62
C PRO A 86 5.04 5.49 -0.78
N THR A 87 5.93 5.91 0.12
CA THR A 87 6.67 5.03 1.03
C THR A 87 5.74 4.29 1.98
N CYS A 88 4.85 5.00 2.69
CA CYS A 88 3.89 4.36 3.59
C CYS A 88 2.93 3.42 2.86
N ARG A 89 2.47 3.78 1.65
CA ARG A 89 1.63 2.86 0.83
C ARG A 89 2.40 1.63 0.36
N HIS A 90 3.71 1.76 0.10
CA HIS A 90 4.56 0.62 -0.21
C HIS A 90 4.68 -0.32 0.98
N ASP A 91 4.95 0.21 2.18
CA ASP A 91 5.00 -0.57 3.41
C ASP A 91 3.68 -1.29 3.69
N ASP A 92 2.54 -0.59 3.52
CA ASP A 92 1.22 -1.18 3.74
C ASP A 92 0.99 -2.39 2.81
N ARG A 93 1.39 -2.27 1.53
CA ARG A 93 1.33 -3.37 0.57
C ARG A 93 2.27 -4.51 0.94
N LYS A 94 3.50 -4.21 1.36
CA LYS A 94 4.51 -5.20 1.76
C LYS A 94 4.05 -5.96 3.01
N MET A 95 3.57 -5.26 4.04
CA MET A 95 3.01 -5.85 5.25
C MET A 95 1.82 -6.75 4.93
N LYS A 96 0.90 -6.32 4.04
CA LYS A 96 -0.22 -7.15 3.59
C LYS A 96 0.27 -8.42 2.87
N SER A 97 1.27 -8.31 2.00
CA SER A 97 1.86 -9.45 1.30
C SER A 97 2.51 -10.44 2.26
N LEU A 98 3.35 -9.96 3.19
CA LEU A 98 3.99 -10.80 4.21
C LEU A 98 2.96 -11.50 5.09
N ARG A 99 1.90 -10.80 5.46
CA ARG A 99 0.81 -11.39 6.25
C ARG A 99 0.09 -12.50 5.47
N GLN A 100 -0.22 -12.27 4.20
CA GLN A 100 -0.84 -13.28 3.34
C GLN A 100 0.05 -14.52 3.17
N GLU A 101 1.36 -14.32 3.02
CA GLU A 101 2.33 -15.40 2.94
C GLU A 101 2.39 -16.21 4.23
N TYR A 102 2.48 -15.54 5.37
CA TYR A 102 2.43 -16.16 6.69
C TYR A 102 1.15 -16.99 6.86
N ASP A 103 -0.02 -16.38 6.61
CA ASP A 103 -1.32 -17.04 6.80
C ASP A 103 -1.46 -18.27 5.88
N ARG A 104 -0.90 -18.21 4.66
CA ARG A 104 -0.92 -19.32 3.69
C ARG A 104 -0.03 -20.50 4.09
N ALA A 105 1.18 -20.23 4.60
CA ALA A 105 2.22 -21.25 4.70
C ALA A 105 2.56 -21.71 6.12
N ILE A 106 2.19 -20.96 7.18
CA ILE A 106 2.69 -21.25 8.53
C ILE A 106 2.35 -22.66 9.03
N ALA A 107 1.14 -23.17 8.75
CA ALA A 107 0.69 -24.47 9.24
C ALA A 107 1.53 -25.63 8.65
N SER A 108 1.79 -25.60 7.34
CA SER A 108 2.62 -26.59 6.67
C SER A 108 4.10 -26.42 7.04
N THR A 109 4.59 -25.18 7.14
CA THR A 109 5.98 -24.90 7.55
C THR A 109 6.31 -25.44 8.94
N LEU A 110 5.38 -25.36 9.90
CA LEU A 110 5.59 -25.91 11.25
C LEU A 110 5.76 -27.43 11.27
N GLN A 111 5.15 -28.14 10.31
CA GLN A 111 5.21 -29.60 10.18
C GLN A 111 6.37 -30.08 9.29
N SER A 112 6.86 -29.22 8.39
CA SER A 112 7.97 -29.53 7.49
C SER A 112 9.24 -29.91 8.26
N LYS A 113 10.06 -30.79 7.68
CA LYS A 113 11.42 -31.09 8.15
C LYS A 113 12.49 -30.23 7.45
N ASP A 114 12.10 -29.50 6.42
CA ASP A 114 13.01 -28.60 5.71
C ASP A 114 13.35 -27.38 6.57
N VAL A 115 14.65 -27.21 6.85
CA VAL A 115 15.17 -26.10 7.65
C VAL A 115 15.05 -24.79 6.90
N GLU A 116 15.21 -24.79 5.57
CA GLU A 116 15.25 -23.55 4.80
C GLU A 116 13.85 -22.92 4.74
N THR A 117 12.82 -23.72 4.50
CA THR A 117 11.42 -23.26 4.60
C THR A 117 11.11 -22.67 5.99
N LYS A 118 11.66 -23.24 7.07
CA LYS A 118 11.47 -22.70 8.43
C LYS A 118 12.22 -21.39 8.65
N LYS A 119 13.46 -21.28 8.16
CA LYS A 119 14.26 -20.05 8.22
C LYS A 119 13.59 -18.92 7.46
N HIS A 120 13.11 -19.20 6.25
CA HIS A 120 12.35 -18.26 5.44
C HIS A 120 11.12 -17.73 6.19
N MET A 121 10.29 -18.61 6.75
CA MET A 121 9.12 -18.20 7.53
C MET A 121 9.48 -17.42 8.80
N ALA A 122 10.58 -17.76 9.47
CA ALA A 122 11.08 -16.96 10.58
C ALA A 122 11.47 -15.55 10.11
N GLY A 123 12.14 -15.43 8.96
CA GLY A 123 12.46 -14.16 8.32
C GLY A 123 11.23 -13.34 7.93
N VAL A 124 10.18 -13.96 7.41
CA VAL A 124 8.88 -13.29 7.12
C VAL A 124 8.29 -12.68 8.39
N ILE A 125 8.32 -13.40 9.51
CA ILE A 125 7.82 -12.88 10.80
C ILE A 125 8.71 -11.75 11.32
N ASP A 126 10.03 -11.87 11.17
CA ASP A 126 10.99 -10.84 11.59
C ASP A 126 10.81 -9.55 10.76
N GLU A 127 10.55 -9.68 9.46
CA GLU A 127 10.23 -8.54 8.59
C GLU A 127 8.90 -7.89 8.98
N LEU A 128 7.87 -8.68 9.34
CA LEU A 128 6.60 -8.14 9.86
C LEU A 128 6.80 -7.28 11.12
N TYR A 129 7.71 -7.67 12.03
CA TYR A 129 8.02 -6.88 13.22
C TYR A 129 8.62 -5.52 12.90
N SER A 130 9.36 -5.40 11.79
CA SER A 130 9.96 -4.12 11.40
C SER A 130 8.92 -3.06 11.04
N TYR A 131 7.72 -3.47 10.64
CA TYR A 131 6.62 -2.57 10.26
C TYR A 131 5.61 -2.31 11.38
N ASN A 132 5.35 -3.32 12.23
CA ASN A 132 4.41 -3.22 13.34
C ASN A 132 4.83 -4.15 14.48
N THR A 133 5.00 -3.58 15.67
CA THR A 133 5.36 -4.34 16.88
C THR A 133 4.17 -5.04 17.52
N ASP A 134 2.94 -4.62 17.20
CA ASP A 134 1.70 -5.19 17.74
C ASP A 134 1.12 -6.26 16.79
N LEU A 135 1.82 -7.39 16.70
CA LEU A 135 1.36 -8.56 15.96
C LEU A 135 0.47 -9.46 16.85
N PRO A 136 -0.42 -10.29 16.28
CA PRO A 136 -1.20 -11.23 17.07
C PRO A 136 -0.32 -12.20 17.88
N VAL A 137 -0.70 -12.49 19.13
CA VAL A 137 0.01 -13.39 20.07
C VAL A 137 0.46 -14.71 19.43
N LYS A 138 -0.38 -15.28 18.55
CA LYS A 138 -0.09 -16.52 17.81
C LYS A 138 1.14 -16.40 16.90
N ILE A 139 1.36 -15.24 16.27
CA ILE A 139 2.54 -15.00 15.43
C ILE A 139 3.82 -15.03 16.27
N HIS A 140 3.80 -14.37 17.43
CA HIS A 140 4.92 -14.41 18.38
C HIS A 140 5.22 -15.84 18.86
N ALA A 141 4.19 -16.63 19.18
CA ALA A 141 4.36 -18.02 19.60
C ALA A 141 4.97 -18.87 18.48
N ASN A 142 4.47 -18.73 17.26
CA ASN A 142 4.97 -19.47 16.10
C ASN A 142 6.44 -19.16 15.80
N ARG A 143 6.87 -17.91 15.95
CA ARG A 143 8.28 -17.53 15.81
C ARG A 143 9.20 -18.24 16.80
N LYS A 144 8.76 -18.38 18.06
CA LYS A 144 9.50 -19.11 19.11
C LYS A 144 9.60 -20.60 18.77
N VAL A 145 8.50 -21.20 18.28
CA VAL A 145 8.49 -22.61 17.86
C VAL A 145 9.44 -22.85 16.70
N LEU A 146 9.39 -22.00 15.67
CA LEU A 146 10.31 -22.10 14.52
C LEU A 146 11.78 -22.01 14.95
N GLY A 147 12.12 -21.09 15.85
CA GLY A 147 13.48 -20.98 16.38
C GLY A 147 13.96 -22.28 17.03
N ARG A 148 13.15 -22.87 17.92
CA ARG A 148 13.49 -24.16 18.57
C ARG A 148 13.64 -25.31 17.56
N GLN A 149 12.76 -25.36 16.56
CA GLN A 149 12.81 -26.40 15.52
C GLN A 149 14.05 -26.27 14.63
N ILE A 150 14.40 -25.04 14.21
CA ILE A 150 15.60 -24.76 13.42
C ILE A 150 16.85 -25.21 14.19
N THR A 151 17.02 -24.77 15.45
CA THR A 151 18.16 -25.17 16.27
C THR A 151 18.27 -26.69 16.39
N ARG A 152 17.15 -27.38 16.66
CA ARG A 152 17.13 -28.84 16.80
C ARG A 152 17.56 -29.57 15.52
N ILE A 153 17.06 -29.14 14.35
CA ILE A 153 17.36 -29.83 13.08
C ILE A 153 18.82 -29.57 12.67
N THR A 154 19.33 -28.34 12.85
CA THR A 154 20.74 -28.04 12.55
C THR A 154 21.67 -28.91 13.41
N THR A 155 21.42 -29.00 14.73
CA THR A 155 22.24 -29.84 15.63
C THR A 155 22.21 -31.34 15.34
N GLN A 156 21.19 -31.83 14.62
CA GLN A 156 21.07 -33.25 14.23
C GLN A 156 21.76 -33.56 12.91
N THR A 157 22.09 -32.54 12.10
CA THR A 157 22.76 -32.70 10.80
C THR A 157 24.29 -32.62 10.94
N ASP A 158 24.78 -32.02 12.04
CA ASP A 158 26.21 -31.83 12.33
C ASP A 158 26.86 -33.02 13.09
N VAL A 159 26.17 -34.17 13.19
CA VAL A 159 26.63 -35.43 13.82
C VAL A 159 26.58 -36.56 12.80
#